data_AF-K2C965-F1
#
_entry.id   AF-K2C965-F1
#
_cell.length_a   1.000
_cell.length_b   1.000
_cell.length_c   1.000
_cell.angle_alpha   90.00
_cell.angle_beta   90.00
_cell.angle_gamma   90.00
#
_symmetry.space_group_name_H-M   'P 1'
#
loop_
_entity.id
_entity.type
_entity.pdbx_description
1 polymer ?
#
loop_
_entity_poly.entity_id
_entity_poly.type
_entity_poly.pdbx_seq_one_letter_code
_entity_poly.pdbx_strand_id
1 'polypeptide(L)'
;MKKYLLSAVLCVGCLLPVQAQTGKTASAEEVTAPYSLNNCLSRAEELFRSNNYRDALIFYFEGMSMTANDEVKARLHFRIGECLEAIRRFDFATYHYKLAVKGKLPELLVSRAIMKLEHLPELAQTEEATRLFKRAMELYRRRNIRDAIDDYLASLRLMPTLMAQDESGLIEDAVKYLTFLSETKEREPDRLLKLATLLELRG
;
A
#
# COMPACT_ATOMS: atom_id res chain seq x y z
N MET A 1 -50.14 -38.32 9.76
CA MET A 1 -50.82 -38.54 8.46
C MET A 1 -49.90 -38.05 7.33
N LYS A 2 -49.57 -38.95 6.37
CA LYS A 2 -49.04 -38.82 4.97
C LYS A 2 -48.15 -37.60 4.61
N LYS A 3 -46.83 -37.72 4.34
CA LYS A 3 -46.08 -38.26 3.16
C LYS A 3 -45.97 -37.31 1.94
N TYR A 4 -44.79 -36.69 1.77
CA TYR A 4 -43.86 -36.70 0.62
C TYR A 4 -44.30 -36.62 -0.88
N LEU A 5 -43.59 -35.72 -1.60
CA LEU A 5 -42.94 -35.81 -2.94
C LEU A 5 -43.66 -35.37 -4.25
N LEU A 6 -42.90 -34.54 -5.00
CA LEU A 6 -42.65 -34.47 -6.46
C LEU A 6 -43.82 -34.19 -7.43
N SER A 7 -43.75 -33.16 -8.29
CA SER A 7 -42.91 -32.95 -9.49
C SER A 7 -43.69 -33.25 -10.79
N ALA A 8 -43.61 -32.31 -11.73
CA ALA A 8 -43.34 -32.51 -13.17
C ALA A 8 -44.24 -31.61 -14.04
N VAL A 9 -43.65 -30.52 -14.54
CA VAL A 9 -44.20 -29.73 -15.65
C VAL A 9 -43.61 -30.29 -16.94
N LEU A 10 -44.47 -30.84 -17.80
CA LEU A 10 -44.15 -31.33 -19.14
C LEU A 10 -44.43 -30.20 -20.15
N CYS A 11 -43.39 -29.70 -20.83
CA CYS A 11 -43.53 -28.92 -22.06
C CYS A 11 -42.90 -29.69 -23.23
N VAL A 12 -43.78 -30.23 -24.07
CA VAL A 12 -43.60 -30.49 -25.51
C VAL A 12 -43.24 -29.16 -26.18
N GLY A 13 -42.34 -28.97 -27.14
CA GLY A 13 -41.61 -29.85 -28.03
C GLY A 13 -41.38 -29.05 -29.32
N CYS A 14 -40.20 -28.44 -29.49
CA CYS A 14 -39.73 -27.89 -30.76
C CYS A 14 -38.36 -28.50 -31.04
N LEU A 15 -38.38 -29.64 -31.75
CA LEU A 15 -37.20 -30.33 -32.27
C LEU A 15 -36.70 -29.57 -33.50
N LEU A 16 -35.54 -28.93 -33.39
CA LEU A 16 -34.70 -28.57 -34.52
C LEU A 16 -33.45 -29.48 -34.50
N PRO A 17 -32.95 -29.92 -35.66
CA PRO A 17 -31.85 -30.87 -35.74
C PRO A 17 -30.55 -30.17 -35.34
N VAL A 18 -29.94 -30.62 -34.24
CA VAL A 18 -28.56 -30.28 -33.91
C VAL A 18 -27.66 -30.99 -34.92
N GLN A 19 -27.19 -30.23 -35.91
CA GLN A 19 -26.04 -30.65 -36.70
C GLN A 19 -24.83 -30.67 -35.77
N ALA A 20 -24.36 -31.87 -35.47
CA ALA A 20 -23.07 -32.11 -34.84
C ALA A 20 -21.97 -31.62 -35.80
N GLN A 21 -21.48 -30.40 -35.58
CA GLN A 21 -20.16 -30.00 -36.06
C GLN A 21 -19.12 -30.51 -35.07
N THR A 22 -18.59 -31.68 -35.40
CA THR A 22 -17.27 -32.11 -34.96
C THR A 22 -16.21 -31.16 -35.52
N GLY A 23 -15.26 -30.77 -34.67
CA GLY A 23 -13.97 -30.28 -35.12
C GLY A 23 -13.86 -28.77 -35.32
N LYS A 24 -13.72 -28.05 -34.21
CA LYS A 24 -12.60 -27.13 -33.95
C LYS A 24 -12.79 -26.61 -32.53
N THR A 25 -12.12 -27.26 -31.58
CA THR A 25 -11.68 -26.57 -30.36
C THR A 25 -10.96 -25.32 -30.84
N ALA A 26 -11.61 -24.17 -30.73
CA ALA A 26 -10.94 -22.89 -30.78
C ALA A 26 -9.88 -22.98 -29.69
N SER A 27 -8.64 -23.27 -30.08
CA SER A 27 -7.48 -23.00 -29.25
C SER A 27 -7.69 -21.57 -28.77
N ALA A 28 -7.79 -21.39 -27.45
CA ALA A 28 -7.56 -20.08 -26.88
C ALA A 28 -6.25 -19.63 -27.51
N GLU A 29 -6.32 -18.67 -28.44
CA GLU A 29 -5.13 -17.99 -28.90
C GLU A 29 -4.54 -17.44 -27.62
N GLU A 30 -3.45 -18.07 -27.17
CA GLU A 30 -2.62 -17.50 -26.12
C GLU A 30 -2.36 -16.08 -26.59
N VAL A 31 -2.93 -15.11 -25.87
CA VAL A 31 -2.55 -13.72 -25.99
C VAL A 31 -1.09 -13.71 -25.61
N THR A 32 -0.25 -13.95 -26.62
CA THR A 32 1.19 -14.03 -26.47
C THR A 32 1.60 -12.62 -26.12
N ALA A 33 2.10 -12.46 -24.89
CA ALA A 33 2.55 -11.17 -24.41
C ALA A 33 3.47 -10.57 -25.49
N PRO A 34 3.32 -9.29 -25.85
CA PRO A 34 4.02 -8.69 -26.99
C PRO A 34 5.55 -8.67 -26.81
N TYR A 35 6.02 -9.01 -25.61
CA TYR A 35 7.42 -9.04 -25.23
C TYR A 35 7.87 -10.46 -24.87
N SER A 36 9.14 -10.76 -25.13
CA SER A 36 9.81 -11.92 -24.55
C SER A 36 10.23 -11.60 -23.10
N LEU A 37 10.38 -12.62 -22.25
CA LEU A 37 10.83 -12.44 -20.85
C LEU A 37 12.10 -11.57 -20.78
N ASN A 38 13.10 -11.87 -21.62
CA ASN A 38 14.36 -11.13 -21.63
C ASN A 38 14.18 -9.65 -22.03
N ASN A 39 13.27 -9.35 -22.96
CA ASN A 39 12.96 -7.98 -23.35
C ASN A 39 12.27 -7.23 -22.19
N CYS A 40 11.30 -7.85 -21.52
CA CYS A 40 10.66 -7.28 -20.33
C CYS A 40 11.69 -6.94 -19.25
N LEU A 41 12.56 -7.90 -18.91
CA LEU A 41 13.56 -7.70 -17.86
C LEU A 41 14.60 -6.65 -18.24
N SER A 42 15.05 -6.63 -19.49
CA SER A 42 16.01 -5.62 -19.96
C SER A 42 15.41 -4.22 -19.89
N ARG A 43 14.15 -4.06 -20.33
CA ARG A 43 13.43 -2.79 -20.25
C ARG A 43 13.18 -2.35 -18.81
N ALA A 44 12.81 -3.29 -17.94
CA ALA A 44 12.61 -3.03 -16.52
C ALA A 44 13.90 -2.49 -15.87
N GLU A 45 15.05 -3.12 -16.14
CA GLU A 45 16.35 -2.68 -15.61
C GLU A 45 16.80 -1.32 -16.17
N GLU A 46 16.48 -1.01 -17.43
CA GLU A 46 16.72 0.32 -18.00
C GLU A 46 15.93 1.39 -17.24
N LEU A 47 14.62 1.17 -17.09
CA LEU A 47 13.73 2.08 -16.36
C LEU A 47 14.14 2.23 -14.89
N PHE A 48 14.57 1.13 -14.26
CA PHE A 48 15.09 1.13 -12.90
C PHE A 48 16.32 2.04 -12.76
N ARG A 49 17.29 1.93 -13.68
CA ARG A 49 18.49 2.78 -13.70
C ARG A 49 18.17 4.24 -14.00
N SER A 50 17.11 4.51 -14.75
CA SER A 50 16.59 5.86 -15.01
C SER A 50 15.73 6.41 -13.86
N ASN A 51 15.64 5.72 -12.71
CA ASN A 51 14.79 6.07 -11.56
C ASN A 51 13.28 6.12 -11.90
N ASN A 52 12.86 5.52 -13.01
CA ASN A 52 11.47 5.39 -13.38
C ASN A 52 10.87 4.11 -12.79
N TYR A 53 10.76 4.09 -11.46
CA TYR A 53 10.38 2.91 -10.69
C TYR A 53 8.93 2.47 -10.94
N ARG A 54 8.02 3.41 -11.24
CA ARG A 54 6.61 3.09 -11.51
C ARG A 54 6.46 2.29 -12.80
N ASP A 55 7.14 2.72 -13.85
CA ASP A 55 7.08 2.01 -15.13
C ASP A 55 7.90 0.72 -15.08
N ALA A 56 9.03 0.71 -14.36
CA ALA A 56 9.83 -0.50 -14.13
C ALA A 56 9.00 -1.61 -13.46
N LEU A 57 8.12 -1.27 -12.50
CA LEU A 57 7.23 -2.23 -11.84
C LEU A 57 6.34 -2.97 -12.82
N ILE A 58 5.79 -2.29 -13.83
CA ILE A 58 4.91 -2.90 -14.83
C ILE A 58 5.64 -4.06 -15.52
N PHE A 59 6.85 -3.80 -16.00
CA PHE A 59 7.66 -4.80 -16.70
C PHE A 59 8.20 -5.90 -15.77
N TYR A 60 8.50 -5.60 -14.50
CA TYR A 60 8.87 -6.64 -13.54
C TYR A 60 7.70 -7.57 -13.19
N PHE A 61 6.48 -7.03 -13.03
CA PHE A 61 5.28 -7.85 -12.81
C PHE A 61 4.94 -8.70 -14.03
N GLU A 62 5.06 -8.14 -15.24
CA GLU A 62 4.91 -8.89 -16.49
C GLU A 62 5.97 -9.99 -16.61
N GLY A 63 7.24 -9.68 -16.38
CA GLY A 63 8.30 -10.69 -16.38
C GLY A 63 8.07 -11.81 -15.36
N MET A 64 7.47 -11.49 -14.20
CA MET A 64 7.14 -12.46 -13.16
C MET A 64 6.00 -13.41 -13.55
N SER A 65 5.00 -12.95 -14.32
CA SER A 65 3.92 -13.80 -14.83
C SER A 65 4.39 -14.74 -15.95
N MET A 66 5.46 -14.36 -16.66
CA MET A 66 6.03 -15.11 -17.78
C MET A 66 7.04 -16.19 -17.38
N THR A 67 7.48 -16.23 -16.11
CA THR A 67 8.47 -17.22 -15.64
C THR A 67 7.87 -18.20 -14.65
N ALA A 68 8.20 -19.48 -14.80
CA ALA A 68 7.96 -20.51 -13.78
C ALA A 68 9.18 -20.77 -12.88
N ASN A 69 10.34 -20.17 -13.20
CA ASN A 69 11.58 -20.42 -12.48
C ASN A 69 11.60 -19.67 -11.14
N ASP A 70 11.66 -20.43 -10.04
CA ASP A 70 11.65 -19.90 -8.66
C ASP A 70 12.82 -18.96 -8.34
N GLU A 71 14.00 -19.20 -8.90
CA GLU A 71 15.16 -18.33 -8.70
C GLU A 71 14.93 -16.98 -9.37
N VAL A 72 14.43 -16.99 -10.61
CA VAL A 72 14.08 -15.77 -11.33
C VAL A 72 12.97 -15.02 -10.58
N LYS A 73 11.94 -15.72 -10.08
CA LYS A 73 10.87 -15.12 -9.29
C LYS A 73 11.39 -14.47 -8.00
N ALA A 74 12.29 -15.13 -7.28
CA ALA A 74 12.87 -14.56 -6.05
C ALA A 74 13.63 -13.25 -6.34
N ARG A 75 14.42 -13.21 -7.42
CA ARG A 75 15.10 -11.98 -7.86
C ARG A 75 14.12 -10.90 -8.28
N LEU A 76 13.02 -11.26 -8.95
CA LEU A 76 11.99 -10.30 -9.34
C LEU A 76 11.27 -9.71 -8.14
N HIS A 77 10.93 -10.53 -7.14
CA HIS A 77 10.41 -10.03 -5.87
C HIS A 77 11.36 -9.05 -5.20
N PHE A 78 12.67 -9.33 -5.22
CA PHE A 78 13.66 -8.40 -4.69
C PHE A 78 13.64 -7.05 -5.44
N ARG A 79 13.67 -7.07 -6.79
CA ARG A 79 13.61 -5.86 -7.62
C ARG A 79 12.31 -5.07 -7.47
N ILE A 80 11.18 -5.77 -7.38
CA ILE A 80 9.87 -5.17 -7.12
C ILE A 80 9.88 -4.48 -5.74
N GLY A 81 10.48 -5.12 -4.73
CA GLY A 81 10.71 -4.52 -3.42
C GLY A 81 11.51 -3.22 -3.49
N GLU A 82 12.62 -3.20 -4.22
CA GLU A 82 13.46 -1.99 -4.41
C GLU A 82 12.67 -0.86 -5.09
N CYS A 83 11.88 -1.17 -6.13
CA CYS A 83 11.04 -0.17 -6.78
C CYS A 83 9.97 0.40 -5.84
N LEU A 84 9.31 -0.46 -5.07
CA LEU A 84 8.25 -0.08 -4.13
C LEU A 84 8.79 0.78 -2.99
N GLU A 85 9.97 0.43 -2.47
CA GLU A 85 10.70 1.24 -1.49
C GLU A 85 11.00 2.63 -2.05
N ALA A 86 11.52 2.71 -3.28
CA ALA A 86 11.87 3.99 -3.91
C ALA A 86 10.66 4.92 -4.14
N ILE A 87 9.46 4.35 -4.35
CA ILE A 87 8.21 5.12 -4.45
C ILE A 87 7.46 5.24 -3.10
N ARG A 88 8.12 4.94 -1.99
CA ARG A 88 7.62 5.07 -0.61
C ARG A 88 6.39 4.21 -0.31
N ARG A 89 6.29 3.05 -0.94
CA ARG A 89 5.24 2.04 -0.71
C ARG A 89 5.78 0.92 0.18
N PHE A 90 6.14 1.28 1.40
CA PHE A 90 6.94 0.45 2.31
C PHE A 90 6.26 -0.86 2.75
N ASP A 91 4.94 -0.86 2.94
CA ASP A 91 4.20 -2.10 3.28
C ASP A 91 4.30 -3.14 2.16
N PHE A 92 4.11 -2.69 0.91
CA PHE A 92 4.22 -3.54 -0.27
C PHE A 92 5.68 -3.96 -0.51
N ALA A 93 6.65 -3.06 -0.28
CA ALA A 93 8.07 -3.39 -0.35
C ALA A 93 8.42 -4.50 0.66
N THR A 94 7.94 -4.37 1.90
CA THR A 94 8.12 -5.37 2.96
C THR A 94 7.59 -6.73 2.55
N TYR A 95 6.38 -6.78 1.96
CA TYR A 95 5.80 -8.02 1.45
C TYR A 95 6.71 -8.69 0.40
N HIS A 96 7.17 -7.91 -0.58
CA HIS A 96 7.99 -8.45 -1.67
C HIS A 96 9.40 -8.87 -1.23
N TYR A 97 10.05 -8.12 -0.33
CA TYR A 97 11.32 -8.57 0.24
C TYR A 97 11.17 -9.86 1.06
N LYS A 98 10.07 -10.03 1.81
CA LYS A 98 9.79 -11.30 2.52
C LYS A 98 9.61 -12.46 1.55
N LEU A 99 8.97 -12.25 0.39
CA LEU A 99 8.87 -13.28 -0.65
C LEU A 99 10.22 -13.60 -1.29
N ALA A 100 11.05 -12.58 -1.53
CA ALA A 100 12.39 -12.75 -2.10
C ALA A 100 13.29 -13.59 -1.18
N VAL A 101 13.29 -13.31 0.12
CA VAL A 101 14.10 -14.03 1.13
C VAL A 101 13.62 -15.48 1.31
N LYS A 102 12.31 -15.74 1.15
CA LYS A 102 11.76 -17.11 1.18
C LYS A 102 12.11 -17.93 -0.07
N GLY A 103 12.47 -17.26 -1.17
CA GLY A 103 12.78 -17.90 -2.45
C GLY A 103 14.25 -18.29 -2.60
N LYS A 104 14.61 -18.74 -3.81
CA LYS A 104 15.99 -19.05 -4.17
C LYS A 104 16.71 -17.76 -4.59
N LEU A 105 17.27 -17.06 -3.63
CA LEU A 105 17.98 -15.80 -3.86
C LEU A 105 19.47 -15.98 -3.51
N PRO A 106 20.40 -15.40 -4.30
CA PRO A 106 21.83 -15.41 -3.94
C PRO A 106 22.08 -14.82 -2.55
N GLU A 107 23.02 -15.40 -1.80
CA GLU A 107 23.29 -15.05 -0.40
C GLU A 107 23.51 -13.54 -0.18
N LEU A 108 24.29 -12.89 -1.04
CA LEU A 108 24.52 -11.43 -0.98
C LEU A 108 23.21 -10.61 -1.07
N LEU A 109 22.27 -11.05 -1.90
CA LEU A 109 20.97 -10.38 -2.05
C LEU A 109 20.03 -10.71 -0.89
N VAL A 110 20.16 -11.89 -0.28
CA VAL A 110 19.43 -12.23 0.96
C VAL A 110 19.86 -11.30 2.09
N SER A 111 21.17 -11.14 2.33
CA SER A 111 21.66 -10.22 3.36
C SER A 111 21.17 -8.79 3.12
N ARG A 112 21.21 -8.32 1.87
CA ARG A 112 20.68 -7.00 1.50
C ARG A 112 19.18 -6.88 1.77
N ALA A 113 18.39 -7.88 1.39
CA ALA A 113 16.95 -7.89 1.62
C ALA A 113 16.58 -7.89 3.11
N ILE A 114 17.35 -8.60 3.93
CA ILE A 114 17.18 -8.61 5.40
C ILE A 114 17.45 -7.21 5.97
N MET A 115 18.58 -6.58 5.60
CA MET A 115 18.85 -5.19 6.03
C MET A 115 17.73 -4.23 5.62
N LYS A 116 17.21 -4.34 4.38
CA LYS A 116 16.08 -3.54 3.92
C LYS A 116 14.83 -3.77 4.79
N LEU A 117 14.52 -5.03 5.12
CA LEU A 117 13.39 -5.39 5.96
C LEU A 117 13.50 -4.83 7.39
N GLU A 118 14.71 -4.73 7.93
CA GLU A 118 14.95 -4.16 9.26
C GLU A 118 14.70 -2.63 9.29
N HIS A 119 15.09 -1.91 8.23
CA HIS A 119 14.97 -0.45 8.17
C HIS A 119 13.61 0.06 7.66
N LEU A 120 12.87 -0.74 6.89
CA LEU A 120 11.60 -0.34 6.28
C LEU A 120 10.53 0.19 7.26
N PRO A 121 10.33 -0.41 8.45
CA PRO A 121 9.34 0.10 9.41
C PRO A 121 9.64 1.53 9.88
N GLU A 122 10.92 1.85 10.12
CA GLU A 122 11.34 3.20 10.50
C GLU A 122 11.05 4.21 9.39
N LEU A 123 11.40 3.87 8.14
CA LEU A 123 11.08 4.70 6.97
C LEU A 123 9.57 4.92 6.80
N ALA A 124 8.77 3.89 7.02
CA ALA A 124 7.31 3.99 6.96
C ALA A 124 6.74 4.91 8.04
N GLN A 125 7.24 4.79 9.26
CA GLN A 125 6.87 5.67 10.37
C GLN A 125 7.26 7.13 10.09
N THR A 126 8.47 7.39 9.61
CA THR A 126 8.94 8.74 9.25
C THR A 126 8.07 9.36 8.15
N GLU A 127 7.71 8.60 7.12
CA GLU A 127 6.87 9.09 6.03
C GLU A 127 5.45 9.40 6.49
N GLU A 128 4.85 8.52 7.30
CA GLU A 128 3.50 8.73 7.83
C GLU A 128 3.44 9.92 8.79
N ALA A 129 4.44 10.06 9.67
CA ALA A 129 4.57 11.23 10.54
C ALA A 129 4.65 12.52 9.71
N THR A 130 5.50 12.53 8.68
CA THR A 130 5.66 13.69 7.79
C THR A 130 4.37 14.00 7.01
N ARG A 131 3.63 12.98 6.57
CA ARG A 131 2.36 13.12 5.86
C ARG A 131 1.30 13.76 6.76
N LEU A 132 1.15 13.27 7.99
CA LEU A 132 0.22 13.80 8.99
C LEU A 132 0.56 15.24 9.34
N PHE A 133 1.84 15.54 9.57
CA PHE A 133 2.30 16.90 9.86
C PHE A 133 1.97 17.87 8.71
N LYS A 134 2.29 17.51 7.46
CA LYS A 134 1.96 18.34 6.29
C LYS A 134 0.45 18.56 6.15
N ARG A 135 -0.36 17.53 6.44
CA ARG A 135 -1.82 17.64 6.43
C ARG A 135 -2.32 18.56 7.54
N ALA A 136 -1.78 18.45 8.75
CA ALA A 136 -2.08 19.35 9.86
C ALA A 136 -1.80 20.81 9.51
N MET A 137 -0.63 21.09 8.90
CA MET A 137 -0.26 22.44 8.46
C MET A 137 -1.22 22.99 7.40
N GLU A 138 -1.67 22.16 6.46
CA GLU A 138 -2.65 22.56 5.46
C GLU A 138 -4.04 22.82 6.07
N LEU A 139 -4.49 21.98 7.01
CA LEU A 139 -5.73 22.19 7.75
C LEU A 139 -5.70 23.48 8.57
N TYR A 140 -4.56 23.75 9.20
CA TYR A 140 -4.33 24.98 9.94
C TYR A 140 -4.40 26.23 9.06
N ARG A 141 -3.76 26.21 7.88
CA ARG A 141 -3.90 27.29 6.87
C ARG A 141 -5.35 27.54 6.46
N ARG A 142 -6.15 26.47 6.40
CA ARG A 142 -7.60 26.54 6.10
C ARG A 142 -8.46 26.92 7.31
N ARG A 143 -7.85 27.25 8.45
CA ARG A 143 -8.51 27.55 9.73
C ARG A 143 -9.35 26.41 10.30
N ASN A 144 -9.11 25.17 9.87
CA ASN A 144 -9.71 24.00 10.49
C ASN A 144 -8.84 23.52 11.67
N ILE A 145 -8.96 24.22 12.79
CA ILE A 145 -8.08 24.03 13.96
C ILE A 145 -8.30 22.66 14.62
N ARG A 146 -9.55 22.19 14.72
CA ARG A 146 -9.85 20.90 15.37
C ARG A 146 -9.15 19.74 14.69
N ASP A 147 -9.33 19.59 13.37
CA ASP A 147 -8.72 18.49 12.63
C ASP A 147 -7.19 18.67 12.52
N ALA A 148 -6.70 19.91 12.48
CA ALA A 148 -5.27 20.19 12.49
C ALA A 148 -4.60 19.69 13.77
N ILE A 149 -5.21 19.90 14.94
CA ILE A 149 -4.69 19.41 16.23
C ILE A 149 -4.55 17.89 16.24
N ASP A 150 -5.56 17.19 15.73
CA ASP A 150 -5.58 15.72 15.74
C ASP A 150 -4.46 15.13 14.87
N ASP A 151 -4.31 15.63 13.63
CA ASP A 151 -3.23 15.21 12.73
C ASP A 151 -1.86 15.63 13.26
N TYR A 152 -1.76 16.80 13.90
CA TYR A 152 -0.51 17.30 14.48
C TYR A 152 -0.04 16.42 15.63
N LEU A 153 -0.90 16.15 16.61
CA LEU A 153 -0.58 15.27 17.74
C LEU A 153 -0.26 13.84 17.28
N ALA A 154 -0.99 13.33 16.28
CA ALA A 154 -0.68 12.03 15.70
C ALA A 154 0.72 12.01 15.06
N SER A 155 1.11 13.08 14.35
CA SER A 155 2.46 13.19 13.78
C SER A 155 3.55 13.22 14.83
N LEU A 156 3.36 13.97 15.93
CA LEU A 156 4.34 14.08 17.01
C LEU A 156 4.49 12.79 17.82
N ARG A 157 3.42 12.00 17.97
CA ARG A 157 3.51 10.66 18.58
C ARG A 157 4.41 9.73 17.78
N LEU A 158 4.40 9.86 16.45
CA LEU A 158 5.26 9.07 15.58
C LEU A 158 6.68 9.64 15.49
N MET A 159 6.82 10.97 15.45
CA MET A 159 8.12 11.62 15.32
C MET A 159 8.14 12.97 16.05
N PRO A 160 8.54 12.99 17.34
CA PRO A 160 8.54 14.22 18.16
C PRO A 160 9.45 15.33 17.62
N THR A 161 10.49 14.98 16.86
CA THR A 161 11.45 15.94 16.26
C THR A 161 10.80 16.88 15.24
N LEU A 162 9.62 16.56 14.71
CA LEU A 162 8.85 17.45 13.84
C LEU A 162 8.40 18.73 14.55
N MET A 163 8.29 18.72 15.88
CA MET A 163 7.93 19.91 16.65
C MET A 163 8.93 21.05 16.44
N ALA A 164 10.22 20.73 16.35
CA ALA A 164 11.26 21.73 16.10
C ALA A 164 11.19 22.35 14.69
N GLN A 165 10.43 21.74 13.78
CA GLN A 165 10.19 22.25 12.43
C GLN A 165 8.94 23.13 12.34
N ASP A 166 8.14 23.19 13.41
CA ASP A 166 6.91 23.99 13.45
C ASP A 166 7.21 25.45 13.85
N GLU A 167 7.23 26.34 12.85
CA GLU A 167 7.31 27.79 13.04
C GLU A 167 5.94 28.48 12.93
N SER A 168 4.84 27.72 12.82
CA SER A 168 3.52 28.25 12.47
C SER A 168 2.74 28.87 13.64
N GLY A 169 3.19 28.63 14.87
CA GLY A 169 2.47 28.99 16.09
C GLY A 169 1.22 28.12 16.35
N LEU A 170 1.10 26.97 15.66
CA LEU A 170 -0.05 26.07 15.80
C LEU A 170 -0.19 25.58 17.24
N ILE A 171 0.91 25.30 17.95
CA ILE A 171 0.88 24.87 19.36
C ILE A 171 0.20 25.92 20.23
N GLU A 172 0.60 27.18 20.12
CA GLU A 172 0.05 28.27 20.91
C GLU A 172 -1.45 28.45 20.66
N ASP A 173 -1.85 28.40 19.40
CA ASP A 173 -3.24 28.58 19.02
C ASP A 173 -4.10 27.35 19.35
N ALA A 174 -3.52 26.15 19.29
CA ALA A 174 -4.15 24.92 19.75
C ALA A 174 -4.40 24.93 21.26
N VAL A 175 -3.40 25.37 22.05
CA VAL A 175 -3.53 25.51 23.51
C VAL A 175 -4.64 26.51 23.86
N LYS A 176 -4.64 27.70 23.23
CA LYS A 176 -5.70 28.70 23.41
C LYS A 176 -7.06 28.13 23.04
N TYR A 177 -7.17 27.52 21.86
CA TYR A 177 -8.41 26.94 21.37
C TYR A 177 -8.95 25.90 22.34
N LEU A 178 -8.14 24.91 22.75
CA LEU A 178 -8.59 23.86 23.66
C LEU A 178 -8.92 24.39 25.05
N THR A 179 -8.25 25.44 25.52
CA THR A 179 -8.55 26.05 26.83
C THR A 179 -9.95 26.66 26.85
N PHE A 180 -10.34 27.37 25.79
CA PHE A 180 -11.65 28.03 25.72
C PHE A 180 -12.76 27.17 25.10
N LEU A 181 -12.41 26.04 24.47
CA LEU A 181 -13.38 25.12 23.90
C LEU A 181 -14.20 24.44 25.00
N SER A 182 -15.51 24.70 25.02
CA SER A 182 -16.46 23.93 25.80
C SER A 182 -16.93 22.71 25.00
N GLU A 183 -16.85 21.53 25.62
CA GLU A 183 -17.33 20.29 25.02
C GLU A 183 -18.33 19.58 25.93
N THR A 184 -19.05 18.61 25.36
CA THR A 184 -19.94 17.73 26.12
C THR A 184 -19.13 16.86 27.09
N LYS A 185 -19.75 16.42 28.19
CA LYS A 185 -19.10 15.57 29.22
C LYS A 185 -18.36 14.35 28.66
N GLU A 186 -18.84 13.79 27.56
CA GLU A 186 -18.24 12.62 26.89
C GLU A 186 -16.91 12.94 26.19
N ARG A 187 -16.73 14.16 25.68
CA ARG A 187 -15.54 14.57 24.91
C ARG A 187 -14.56 15.42 25.72
N GLU A 188 -15.03 15.98 26.82
CA GLU A 188 -14.22 16.75 27.76
C GLU A 188 -12.92 16.04 28.21
N PRO A 189 -12.91 14.71 28.49
CA PRO A 189 -11.66 14.01 28.82
C PRO A 189 -10.64 14.01 27.67
N ASP A 190 -11.07 13.81 26.43
CA ASP A 190 -10.19 13.81 25.26
C ASP A 190 -9.61 15.21 25.01
N ARG A 191 -10.45 16.26 25.10
CA ARG A 191 -10.00 17.65 25.04
C ARG A 191 -8.92 17.96 26.08
N LEU A 192 -9.16 17.56 27.34
CA LEU A 192 -8.23 17.80 28.45
C LEU A 192 -6.92 17.03 28.25
N LEU A 193 -6.98 15.79 27.76
CA LEU A 193 -5.79 15.01 27.42
C LEU A 193 -4.96 15.70 26.35
N LYS A 194 -5.59 16.15 25.26
CA LYS A 194 -4.90 16.90 24.18
C LYS A 194 -4.27 18.19 24.70
N LEU A 195 -4.98 18.93 25.54
CA LEU A 195 -4.46 20.16 26.14
C LEU A 195 -3.26 19.87 27.05
N ALA A 196 -3.33 18.85 27.90
CA ALA A 196 -2.23 18.45 28.77
C ALA A 196 -0.99 18.05 27.95
N THR A 197 -1.17 17.25 26.89
CA THR A 197 -0.08 16.86 25.98
C THR A 197 0.58 18.08 25.33
N LEU A 198 -0.21 19.04 24.84
CA LEU A 198 0.34 20.25 24.21
C LEU A 198 1.07 21.16 25.21
N LEU A 199 0.59 21.25 26.46
CA LEU A 199 1.27 22.00 27.50
C LEU A 199 2.61 21.36 27.87
N GLU A 200 2.66 20.03 27.98
CA GLU A 200 3.89 19.29 28.24
C GLU A 200 4.92 19.46 27.11
N LEU A 201 4.47 19.41 25.85
CA LEU A 201 5.32 19.63 24.68
C LEU A 201 5.90 21.05 24.60
N ARG A 202 5.18 22.03 25.15
CA ARG A 202 5.59 23.45 25.15
C ARG A 202 6.69 23.75 26.18
N GLY A 203 6.74 23.00 27.29
CA GLY A 203 7.63 23.26 28.44
C GLY A 203 6.93 23.98 29.59
#